data_AF-A0A7Y3HCN4-F1
#
_entry.id   AF-A0A7Y3HCN4-F1
#
_cell.length_a   1.000
_cell.length_b   1.000
_cell.length_c   1.000
_cell.angle_alpha   90.00
_cell.angle_beta   90.00
_cell.angle_gamma   90.00
#
_symmetry.space_group_name_H-M   'P 1'
#
loop_
_entity.id
_entity.type
_entity.pdbx_description
1 polymer ?
#
loop_
_entity_poly.entity_id
_entity_poly.type
_entity_poly.pdbx_seq_one_letter_code
_entity_poly.pdbx_strand_id
1 'polypeptide(L)'
;MNLSTRGELLATNRPTPRYIDEHFARVEDRWDADAHPDGYVSMCIAENKLVWDLLGPKLAAGREVPSRVVEYDAMVGTASFREALAIFLERHIVGRQIDPDHVIALAGAGTVLEMLFYTIADPGEGILVPTPSYS
;
A
#
# COMPACT_ATOMS: atom_id res chain seq x y z
N MET A 1 -29.29 6.82 7.46
CA MET A 1 -28.45 7.87 6.85
C MET A 1 -28.54 7.66 5.35
N ASN A 2 -28.94 8.64 4.55
CA ASN A 2 -29.04 8.46 3.08
C ASN A 2 -27.67 8.72 2.46
N LEU A 3 -27.07 7.69 1.86
CA LEU A 3 -25.81 7.81 1.14
C LEU A 3 -26.05 8.30 -0.31
N SER A 4 -25.02 8.86 -0.94
CA SER A 4 -25.02 9.07 -2.38
C SER A 4 -25.02 7.73 -3.13
N THR A 5 -25.38 7.71 -4.41
CA THR A 5 -25.33 6.48 -5.22
C THR A 5 -23.94 5.82 -5.18
N ARG A 6 -22.85 6.60 -5.25
CA ARG A 6 -21.48 6.10 -5.11
C ARG A 6 -21.24 5.53 -3.70
N GLY A 7 -21.70 6.21 -2.66
CA GLY A 7 -21.56 5.76 -1.28
C GLY A 7 -22.28 4.44 -1.02
N GLU A 8 -23.50 4.29 -1.56
CA GLU A 8 -24.28 3.05 -1.45
C GLU A 8 -23.60 1.89 -2.19
N LEU A 9 -23.08 2.13 -3.39
CA LEU A 9 -22.34 1.12 -4.16
C LEU A 9 -21.10 0.63 -3.41
N LEU A 10 -20.31 1.55 -2.84
CA LEU A 10 -19.12 1.19 -2.06
C LEU A 10 -19.46 0.47 -0.76
N ALA A 11 -20.59 0.81 -0.13
CA ALA A 11 -21.03 0.17 1.11
C ALA A 11 -21.54 -1.25 0.89
N THR A 12 -22.24 -1.50 -0.22
CA THR A 12 -22.93 -2.77 -0.50
C THR A 12 -22.08 -3.74 -1.31
N ASN A 13 -21.20 -3.25 -2.18
CA ASN A 13 -20.39 -4.07 -3.06
C ASN A 13 -18.96 -4.21 -2.51
N ARG A 14 -18.78 -5.07 -1.50
CA ARG A 14 -17.44 -5.40 -0.97
C ARG A 14 -16.78 -6.44 -1.88
N PRO A 15 -15.71 -6.10 -2.61
CA PRO A 15 -15.03 -7.05 -3.47
C PRO A 15 -14.05 -7.94 -2.69
N THR A 16 -14.23 -8.11 -1.37
CA THR A 16 -13.31 -8.90 -0.55
C THR A 16 -13.39 -10.36 -0.97
N PRO A 17 -12.28 -10.99 -1.39
CA PRO A 17 -12.28 -12.41 -1.69
C PRO A 17 -12.60 -13.22 -0.44
N ARG A 18 -13.38 -14.31 -0.59
CA ARG A 18 -13.79 -15.16 0.54
C ARG A 18 -12.62 -15.64 1.39
N TYR A 19 -11.45 -15.91 0.80
CA TYR A 19 -10.27 -16.37 1.55
C TYR A 19 -9.75 -15.30 2.53
N ILE A 20 -9.95 -14.01 2.25
CA ILE A 20 -9.62 -12.90 3.15
C ILE A 20 -10.63 -12.83 4.31
N ASP A 21 -11.92 -13.03 4.05
CA ASP A 21 -12.94 -13.08 5.11
C ASP A 21 -12.64 -14.23 6.08
N GLU A 22 -12.32 -15.41 5.55
CA GLU A 22 -11.96 -16.60 6.32
C GLU A 22 -10.65 -16.39 7.13
N HIS A 23 -9.73 -15.57 6.61
CA HIS A 23 -8.52 -15.17 7.32
C HIS A 23 -8.86 -14.29 8.52
N PHE A 24 -9.59 -13.20 8.32
CA PHE A 24 -9.93 -12.28 9.41
C PHE A 24 -10.83 -12.93 10.47
N ALA A 25 -11.67 -13.90 10.10
CA ALA A 25 -12.46 -14.66 11.06
C ALA A 25 -11.62 -15.56 11.99
N ARG A 26 -10.42 -15.96 11.58
CA ARG A 26 -9.54 -16.89 12.34
C ARG A 26 -8.26 -16.26 12.84
N VAL A 27 -7.95 -15.02 12.46
CA VAL A 27 -6.66 -14.39 12.75
C VAL A 27 -6.43 -14.15 14.24
N GLU A 28 -7.45 -14.24 15.09
CA GLU A 28 -7.28 -14.21 16.55
C GLU A 28 -6.88 -15.58 17.12
N ASP A 29 -7.27 -16.67 16.45
CA ASP A 29 -6.95 -18.05 16.80
C ASP A 29 -5.60 -18.49 16.21
N ARG A 30 -4.56 -17.66 16.36
CA ARG A 30 -3.29 -17.86 15.68
C ARG A 30 -2.59 -19.13 16.13
N TRP A 31 -1.91 -19.77 15.19
CA TRP A 31 -0.97 -20.84 15.48
C TRP A 31 0.22 -20.34 16.31
N ASP A 32 0.63 -21.17 17.28
CA ASP A 32 1.89 -21.06 18.02
C ASP A 32 2.50 -22.45 18.18
N ALA A 33 3.82 -22.57 17.98
CA ALA A 33 4.50 -23.86 17.97
C ALA A 33 4.38 -24.62 19.31
N ASP A 34 4.40 -23.89 20.42
CA ASP A 34 4.50 -24.45 21.76
C ASP A 34 3.15 -24.34 22.50
N ALA A 35 2.48 -23.20 22.39
CA ALA A 35 1.29 -22.86 23.15
C ALA A 35 -0.02 -23.22 22.43
N HIS A 36 -0.04 -23.27 21.09
CA HIS A 36 -1.26 -23.50 20.32
C HIS A 36 -1.00 -24.15 18.95
N PRO A 37 -0.51 -25.40 18.92
CA PRO A 37 -0.06 -26.07 17.69
C PRO A 37 -1.18 -26.38 16.70
N ASP A 38 -2.44 -26.37 17.16
CA ASP A 38 -3.64 -26.58 16.34
C ASP A 38 -4.25 -25.27 15.80
N GLY A 39 -3.63 -24.12 16.09
CA GLY A 39 -4.12 -22.81 15.67
C GLY A 39 -4.03 -22.54 14.17
N TYR A 40 -4.68 -21.47 13.75
CA TYR A 40 -4.74 -21.03 12.38
C TYR A 40 -3.40 -20.45 11.88
N VAL A 41 -2.89 -21.01 10.78
CA VAL A 41 -1.70 -20.52 10.08
C VAL A 41 -2.12 -19.61 8.93
N SER A 42 -1.76 -18.31 9.01
CA SER A 42 -2.01 -17.36 7.93
C SER A 42 -1.06 -17.57 6.75
N MET A 43 -1.61 -17.87 5.58
CA MET A 43 -0.85 -18.06 4.33
C MET A 43 -1.38 -17.24 3.14
N CYS A 44 -2.32 -16.33 3.40
CA CYS A 44 -3.02 -15.58 2.34
C CYS A 44 -2.79 -14.07 2.38
N ILE A 45 -1.92 -13.59 3.29
CA ILE A 45 -1.56 -12.17 3.40
C ILE A 45 -0.13 -11.99 2.90
N ALA A 46 0.05 -11.16 1.88
CA ALA A 46 1.35 -10.81 1.34
C ALA A 46 2.03 -9.73 2.21
N GLU A 47 2.58 -10.14 3.35
CA GLU A 47 3.32 -9.27 4.27
C GLU A 47 4.77 -9.75 4.40
N ASN A 48 5.72 -8.81 4.42
CA ASN A 48 7.15 -9.13 4.56
C ASN A 48 7.68 -8.68 5.95
N LYS A 49 7.95 -9.65 6.82
CA LYS A 49 8.60 -9.46 8.13
C LYS A 49 10.06 -9.89 8.17
N LEU A 50 10.58 -10.42 7.06
CA LEU A 50 11.87 -11.11 7.00
C LEU A 50 13.07 -10.19 7.27
N VAL A 51 12.87 -8.87 7.14
CA VAL A 51 13.92 -7.84 7.31
C VAL A 51 13.67 -6.92 8.49
N TRP A 52 12.79 -7.32 9.41
CA TRP A 52 12.44 -6.49 10.57
C TRP A 52 13.65 -6.24 11.48
N ASP A 53 14.56 -7.18 11.59
CA ASP A 53 15.84 -7.05 12.29
C ASP A 53 16.71 -5.90 11.75
N LEU A 54 16.61 -5.60 10.45
CA LEU A 54 17.31 -4.47 9.82
C LEU A 54 16.56 -3.14 9.98
N LEU A 55 15.22 -3.17 9.91
CA LEU A 55 14.39 -1.96 9.93
C LEU A 55 14.10 -1.45 11.36
N GLY A 56 13.83 -2.37 12.29
CA GLY A 56 13.46 -2.05 13.67
C GLY A 56 14.46 -1.11 14.36
N PRO A 57 15.77 -1.41 14.37
CA PRO A 57 16.77 -0.53 14.95
C PRO A 57 16.82 0.86 14.31
N LYS A 58 16.65 0.95 12.97
CA LYS A 58 16.65 2.24 12.25
C LYS A 58 15.42 3.09 12.57
N LEU A 59 14.27 2.46 12.79
CA LEU A 59 13.05 3.15 13.21
C LEU A 59 13.15 3.61 14.67
N ALA A 60 13.76 2.79 15.54
CA ALA A 60 13.91 3.08 16.96
C ALA A 60 15.00 4.11 17.29
N ALA A 61 16.00 4.30 16.41
CA ALA A 61 17.15 5.18 16.64
C ALA A 61 16.79 6.66 16.89
N GLY A 62 15.53 7.06 16.65
CA GLY A 62 15.11 8.45 16.73
C GLY A 62 15.73 9.28 15.61
N ARG A 63 15.07 10.36 15.23
CA ARG A 63 15.58 11.30 14.24
C ARG A 63 15.15 12.70 14.61
N GLU A 64 16.01 13.67 14.35
CA GLU A 64 15.62 15.07 14.43
C GLU A 64 14.52 15.32 13.40
N VAL A 65 13.34 15.72 13.88
CA VAL A 65 12.21 16.09 13.02
C VAL A 65 12.18 17.62 13.00
N PRO A 66 12.62 18.27 11.90
CA PRO A 66 12.59 19.72 11.82
C PRO A 66 11.15 20.22 11.77
N SER A 67 10.90 21.42 12.30
CA SER A 67 9.55 22.00 12.41
C SER A 67 8.80 22.05 11.06
N ARG A 68 9.51 22.26 9.95
CA ARG A 68 8.93 22.28 8.60
C ARG A 68 8.11 21.03 8.24
N VAL A 69 8.38 19.88 8.89
CA VAL A 69 7.67 18.62 8.63
C VAL A 69 6.20 18.68 9.08
N VAL A 70 5.85 19.56 10.04
CA VAL A 70 4.46 19.74 10.47
C VAL A 70 3.72 20.81 9.65
N GLU A 71 4.40 21.46 8.72
CA GLU A 71 3.83 22.46 7.82
C GLU A 71 3.33 21.80 6.53
N TYR A 72 2.59 22.55 5.71
CA TYR A 72 2.25 22.09 4.36
C TYR A 72 3.50 22.03 3.48
N ASP A 73 3.63 20.95 2.72
CA ASP A 73 4.67 20.74 1.72
C ASP A 73 4.05 20.64 0.33
N ALA A 74 4.86 20.32 -0.69
CA ALA A 74 4.39 20.03 -2.03
C ALA A 74 3.36 18.88 -2.02
N MET A 75 2.24 19.08 -2.73
CA MET A 75 1.15 18.10 -2.84
C MET A 75 1.57 16.78 -3.51
N VAL A 76 2.73 16.77 -4.18
CA VAL A 76 3.33 15.60 -4.83
C VAL A 76 4.35 14.87 -3.94
N GLY A 77 4.57 15.36 -2.72
CA GLY A 77 5.60 14.90 -1.79
C GLY A 77 6.84 15.80 -1.76
N THR A 78 7.49 15.87 -0.59
CA THR A 78 8.70 16.67 -0.35
C THR A 78 9.79 16.36 -1.39
N ALA A 79 10.46 17.38 -1.91
CA ALA A 79 11.52 17.23 -2.91
C ALA A 79 12.60 16.21 -2.50
N SER A 80 13.11 16.31 -1.27
CA SER A 80 14.14 15.38 -0.76
C SER A 80 13.67 13.93 -0.70
N PHE A 81 12.37 13.70 -0.47
CA PHE A 81 11.81 12.34 -0.49
C PHE A 81 11.71 11.81 -1.92
N ARG A 82 11.24 12.64 -2.86
CA ARG A 82 11.14 12.28 -4.28
C ARG A 82 12.51 11.97 -4.90
N GLU A 83 13.54 12.76 -4.57
CA GLU A 83 14.93 12.52 -4.98
C GLU A 83 15.46 11.19 -4.44
N ALA A 84 15.30 10.95 -3.13
CA ALA A 84 15.74 9.69 -2.51
C ALA A 84 15.01 8.47 -3.10
N LEU A 85 13.71 8.62 -3.39
CA LEU A 85 12.91 7.57 -4.01
C LEU A 85 13.34 7.31 -5.45
N ALA A 86 13.59 8.36 -6.25
CA ALA A 86 14.14 8.23 -7.60
C ALA A 86 15.44 7.41 -7.57
N ILE A 87 16.42 7.82 -6.76
CA ILE A 87 17.70 7.10 -6.62
C ILE A 87 17.50 5.63 -6.22
N PHE A 88 16.58 5.35 -5.28
CA PHE A 88 16.28 3.99 -4.87
C PHE A 88 15.72 3.15 -6.02
N LEU A 89 14.74 3.70 -6.75
CA LEU A 89 14.10 3.04 -7.89
C LEU A 89 15.09 2.82 -9.04
N GLU A 90 15.91 3.81 -9.38
CA GLU A 90 16.98 3.71 -10.38
C GLU A 90 17.90 2.52 -10.07
N ARG A 91 18.34 2.42 -8.81
CA ARG A 91 19.38 1.48 -8.39
C ARG A 91 18.88 0.05 -8.23
N HIS A 92 17.64 -0.12 -7.77
CA HIS A 92 17.15 -1.44 -7.34
C HIS A 92 16.02 -2.01 -8.19
N ILE A 93 15.29 -1.17 -8.95
CA ILE A 93 14.06 -1.59 -9.63
C ILE A 93 14.13 -1.36 -11.14
N VAL A 94 14.42 -0.15 -11.59
CA VAL A 94 14.23 0.28 -12.99
C VAL A 94 15.52 0.19 -13.80
N GLY A 95 16.70 0.37 -13.19
CA GLY A 95 17.99 0.24 -13.87
C GLY A 95 18.31 1.37 -14.88
N ARG A 96 17.60 2.49 -14.82
CA ARG A 96 17.84 3.71 -15.63
C ARG A 96 17.53 4.94 -14.80
N GLN A 97 18.06 6.09 -15.21
CA GLN A 97 17.81 7.37 -14.56
C GLN A 97 16.31 7.73 -14.55
N ILE A 98 15.87 8.33 -13.45
CA ILE A 98 14.52 8.81 -13.18
C ILE A 98 14.65 10.26 -12.72
N ASP A 99 14.05 11.16 -13.49
CA ASP A 99 13.92 12.55 -13.07
C ASP A 99 13.01 12.62 -11.82
N PRO A 100 13.48 13.15 -10.68
CA PRO A 100 12.67 13.32 -9.48
C PRO A 100 11.39 14.13 -9.72
N ASP A 101 11.37 15.03 -10.71
CA ASP A 101 10.19 15.82 -11.08
C ASP A 101 9.09 15.02 -11.79
N HIS A 102 9.39 13.78 -12.20
CA HIS A 102 8.40 12.82 -12.66
C HIS A 102 7.93 11.85 -11.56
N VAL A 103 8.39 12.01 -10.33
CA VAL A 103 7.99 11.18 -9.18
C VAL A 103 6.89 11.88 -8.39
N ILE A 104 5.80 11.17 -8.11
CA ILE A 104 4.70 11.65 -7.25
C ILE A 104 4.47 10.63 -6.14
N ALA A 105 4.46 11.08 -4.88
CA ALA A 105 4.18 10.24 -3.72
C ALA A 105 2.69 10.31 -3.35
N LEU A 106 2.05 9.14 -3.25
CA LEU A 106 0.65 8.99 -2.84
C LEU A 106 0.53 7.98 -1.68
N ALA A 107 -0.64 7.90 -1.06
CA ALA A 107 -0.93 7.06 0.11
C ALA A 107 -1.03 5.55 -0.22
N GLY A 108 0.05 4.98 -0.76
CA GLY A 108 0.13 3.57 -1.12
C GLY A 108 -0.36 3.25 -2.53
N ALA A 109 -0.12 2.00 -2.96
CA ALA A 109 -0.38 1.56 -4.33
C ALA A 109 -1.86 1.64 -4.75
N GLY A 110 -2.80 1.46 -3.81
CA GLY A 110 -4.24 1.59 -4.07
C GLY A 110 -4.61 3.00 -4.56
N THR A 111 -4.15 4.03 -3.86
CA THR A 111 -4.36 5.43 -4.29
C THR A 111 -3.63 5.76 -5.58
N VAL A 112 -2.44 5.19 -5.81
CA VAL A 112 -1.73 5.33 -7.10
C VAL A 112 -2.58 4.80 -8.25
N LEU A 113 -3.13 3.59 -8.11
CA LEU A 113 -4.00 2.98 -9.13
C LEU A 113 -5.30 3.78 -9.32
N GLU A 114 -5.93 4.23 -8.22
CA GLU A 114 -7.14 5.06 -8.30
C GLU A 114 -6.88 6.35 -9.08
N MET A 115 -5.83 7.11 -8.73
CA MET A 115 -5.48 8.36 -9.42
C MET A 115 -5.08 8.12 -10.88
N LEU A 116 -4.33 7.05 -11.15
CA LEU A 116 -3.98 6.66 -12.51
C LEU A 116 -5.25 6.42 -13.35
N PHE A 117 -6.18 5.61 -12.86
CA PHE A 117 -7.40 5.28 -13.58
C PHE A 117 -8.31 6.48 -13.79
N TYR A 118 -8.42 7.39 -12.81
CA TYR A 118 -9.11 8.67 -12.98
C TYR A 118 -8.45 9.57 -14.02
N THR A 119 -7.15 9.43 -14.25
CA THR A 119 -6.40 10.28 -15.20
C THR A 119 -6.49 9.76 -16.63
N ILE A 120 -6.61 8.45 -16.83
CA ILE A 120 -6.48 7.81 -18.16
C ILE A 120 -7.79 7.27 -18.73
N ALA A 121 -8.89 7.29 -17.96
CA ALA A 121 -10.16 6.73 -18.38
C ALA A 121 -11.35 7.55 -17.87
N ASP A 122 -12.38 7.67 -18.72
CA ASP A 122 -13.67 8.27 -18.38
C ASP A 122 -14.70 7.21 -17.91
N PRO A 123 -15.78 7.63 -17.21
CA PRO A 123 -16.87 6.72 -16.84
C PRO A 123 -17.47 6.00 -18.07
N GLY A 124 -17.42 4.67 -18.05
CA GLY A 124 -17.90 3.81 -19.15
C GLY A 124 -16.78 3.23 -20.01
N GLU A 125 -15.56 3.74 -19.89
CA GLU A 125 -14.37 3.12 -20.48
C GLU A 125 -13.84 1.95 -19.63
N GLY A 126 -12.93 1.17 -20.20
CA GLY A 126 -12.39 -0.03 -19.56
C GLY A 126 -10.87 -0.12 -19.68
N ILE A 127 -10.26 -0.78 -18.69
CA ILE A 127 -8.81 -1.03 -18.63
C ILE A 127 -8.59 -2.55 -18.69
N LEU A 128 -7.68 -2.99 -19.56
CA LEU A 128 -7.33 -4.40 -19.68
C LEU A 128 -6.34 -4.79 -18.58
N VAL A 129 -6.68 -5.81 -17.80
CA VAL A 129 -5.82 -6.38 -16.76
C VAL A 129 -5.61 -7.88 -17.05
N PRO A 130 -4.37 -8.35 -17.25
CA PRO A 130 -4.10 -9.77 -17.44
C PRO A 130 -4.52 -10.61 -16.24
N THR A 131 -5.06 -11.80 -16.50
CA THR A 131 -5.47 -12.74 -15.44
C THR A 131 -4.44 -13.87 -15.25
N PRO A 132 -4.19 -14.33 -14.01
CA PRO A 132 -4.75 -13.81 -12.75
C PRO A 132 -4.13 -12.46 -12.34
N SER A 133 -4.91 -11.63 -11.66
CA SER A 133 -4.49 -10.31 -11.17
C SER A 133 -4.61 -10.23 -9.65
N TYR A 134 -4.09 -9.14 -9.07
CA TYR A 134 -4.42 -8.75 -7.71
C TYR A 134 -5.93 -8.48 -7.62
N SER A 135 -6.58 -9.07 -6.61
CA SER A 135 -8.02 -9.03 -6.38
C SER A 135 -8.46 -7.81 -5.59
#